data_AF-A0A1F8ZZF0-F1
#
_entry.id   AF-A0A1F8ZZF0-F1
#
_cell.length_a   1.000
_cell.length_b   1.000
_cell.length_c   1.000
_cell.angle_alpha   90.00
_cell.angle_beta   90.00
_cell.angle_gamma   90.00
#
_symmetry.space_group_name_H-M   'P 1'
#
loop_
_entity.id
_entity.type
_entity.pdbx_description
1 polymer ?
#
loop_
_entity_poly.entity_id
_entity_poly.type
_entity_poly.pdbx_seq_one_letter_code
_entity_poly.pdbx_strand_id
1 'polypeptide(L)'
;MKEAEHPNTPARVKEEALTKIFTIETNLVPEESQWKQNIWDILTGNGKPEKMKQDANHVFEAHKYSGYFVNTDARIINKRRELHRICNAIIVKPCELLAFIKEHENS
;
A
#
# COMPACT_ATOMS: atom_id res chain seq x y z
N MET A 1 5.86 -16.31 16.96
CA MET A 1 6.59 -16.81 15.78
C MET A 1 8.08 -17.13 16.02
N LYS A 2 8.72 -16.73 17.13
CA LYS A 2 10.15 -17.02 17.38
C LYS A 2 10.46 -18.41 17.98
N GLU A 3 9.46 -19.13 18.49
CA GLU A 3 9.71 -20.38 19.22
C GLU A 3 9.79 -21.63 18.33
N ALA A 4 9.12 -21.67 17.18
CA ALA A 4 9.14 -22.84 16.28
C ALA A 4 10.47 -23.00 15.52
N GLU A 5 11.22 -21.92 15.33
CA GLU A 5 12.50 -21.92 14.59
C GLU A 5 13.71 -22.14 15.50
N HIS A 6 13.51 -22.19 16.81
CA HIS A 6 14.60 -22.36 17.76
C HIS A 6 15.27 -23.74 17.57
N PRO A 7 16.62 -23.84 17.64
CA PRO A 7 17.35 -25.08 17.42
C PRO A 7 16.95 -26.21 18.40
N ASN A 8 16.51 -25.84 19.61
CA ASN A 8 16.04 -26.77 20.63
C ASN A 8 14.54 -27.10 20.58
N THR A 9 13.80 -26.59 19.59
CA THR A 9 12.37 -26.90 19.49
C THR A 9 12.19 -28.32 18.94
N PRO A 10 11.49 -29.21 19.68
CA PRO A 10 11.32 -30.60 19.26
C PRO A 10 10.71 -30.72 17.86
N ALA A 11 11.20 -31.67 17.06
CA ALA A 11 10.80 -31.86 15.66
C ALA A 11 9.27 -31.97 15.49
N ARG A 12 8.60 -32.67 16.43
CA ARG A 12 7.15 -32.79 16.47
C ARG A 12 6.41 -31.45 16.55
N VAL A 13 6.95 -30.48 17.29
CA VAL A 13 6.35 -29.13 17.41
C VAL A 13 6.53 -28.34 16.11
N LYS A 14 7.64 -28.57 15.39
CA LYS A 14 7.87 -27.95 14.07
C LYS A 14 6.93 -28.52 13.01
N GLU A 15 6.74 -29.85 13.01
CA GLU A 15 5.82 -30.54 12.10
C GLU A 15 4.35 -30.16 12.36
N GLU A 16 3.93 -30.08 13.63
CA GLU A 16 2.59 -29.62 14.00
C GLU A 16 2.35 -28.12 13.69
N ALA A 17 3.38 -27.30 13.68
CA ALA A 17 3.28 -25.89 13.26
C ALA A 17 3.14 -25.76 11.73
N LEU A 18 3.93 -26.51 10.95
CA LEU A 18 3.86 -26.52 9.48
C LEU A 18 2.50 -26.99 8.96
N THR A 19 1.88 -27.97 9.62
CA THR A 19 0.54 -28.48 9.25
C THR A 19 -0.61 -27.51 9.57
N LYS A 20 -0.34 -26.43 10.34
CA LYS A 20 -1.35 -25.42 10.72
C LYS A 20 -1.17 -24.08 9.98
N ILE A 21 -0.06 -23.89 9.26
CA ILE A 21 0.19 -22.67 8.48
C ILE A 21 -0.35 -22.90 7.07
N PHE A 22 -1.59 -22.49 6.84
CA PHE A 22 -2.16 -22.41 5.50
C PHE A 22 -2.06 -20.96 5.01
N THR A 23 -1.08 -20.70 4.14
CA THR A 23 -1.06 -19.44 3.39
C THR A 23 -1.83 -19.66 2.11
N ILE A 24 -3.01 -19.06 2.00
CA ILE A 24 -3.75 -19.01 0.74
C ILE A 24 -3.19 -17.82 -0.04
N GLU A 25 -2.67 -18.07 -1.23
CA GLU A 25 -2.26 -17.01 -2.14
C GLU A 25 -3.50 -16.19 -2.52
N THR A 26 -3.51 -14.91 -2.14
CA THR A 26 -4.64 -14.02 -2.43
C THR A 26 -4.31 -13.21 -3.67
N ASN A 27 -5.09 -13.45 -4.73
CA ASN A 27 -5.02 -12.66 -5.95
C ASN A 27 -5.92 -11.41 -5.83
N LEU A 28 -5.60 -10.38 -6.62
CA LEU A 28 -6.50 -9.24 -6.77
C LEU A 28 -7.80 -9.69 -7.43
N VAL A 29 -8.93 -9.23 -6.91
CA VAL A 29 -10.21 -9.39 -7.63
C VAL A 29 -10.20 -8.50 -8.89
N PRO A 30 -11.09 -8.75 -9.88
CA PRO A 30 -11.10 -7.98 -11.12
C PRO A 30 -11.23 -6.46 -10.91
N GLU A 31 -12.02 -6.05 -9.93
CA GLU A 31 -12.22 -4.64 -9.57
C GLU A 31 -10.92 -3.99 -9.03
N GLU A 32 -10.21 -4.68 -8.14
CA GLU A 32 -8.92 -4.24 -7.62
C GLU A 32 -7.86 -4.13 -8.72
N SER A 33 -7.88 -5.07 -9.67
CA SER A 33 -7.00 -5.02 -10.83
C SER A 33 -7.29 -3.79 -11.70
N GLN A 34 -8.57 -3.44 -11.87
CA GLN A 34 -8.97 -2.26 -12.62
C GLN A 34 -8.56 -0.96 -11.92
N TRP A 35 -8.73 -0.84 -10.61
CA TRP A 35 -8.26 0.33 -9.86
C TRP A 35 -6.75 0.49 -9.96
N LYS A 36 -6.00 -0.61 -9.81
CA LYS A 36 -4.54 -0.60 -9.96
C LYS A 36 -4.11 -0.11 -11.35
N GLN A 37 -4.79 -0.56 -12.40
CA GLN A 37 -4.54 -0.12 -13.76
C GLN A 37 -4.84 1.37 -13.95
N ASN A 38 -6.00 1.84 -13.48
CA ASN A 38 -6.40 3.25 -13.60
C ASN A 38 -5.43 4.19 -12.86
N ILE A 39 -4.98 3.80 -11.67
CA ILE A 39 -3.98 4.55 -10.88
C ILE A 39 -2.66 4.62 -11.65
N TRP A 40 -2.22 3.49 -12.23
CA TRP A 40 -1.00 3.44 -13.03
C TRP A 40 -1.09 4.32 -14.28
N ASP A 41 -2.23 4.33 -14.98
CA ASP A 41 -2.45 5.15 -16.17
C ASP A 41 -2.39 6.65 -15.82
N ILE A 42 -3.04 7.08 -14.74
CA ILE A 42 -2.99 8.47 -14.28
C ILE A 42 -1.57 8.87 -13.90
N LEU A 43 -0.88 8.06 -13.09
CA LEU A 43 0.47 8.38 -12.62
C LEU A 43 1.51 8.35 -13.73
N THR A 44 1.38 7.42 -14.68
CA THR A 44 2.24 7.34 -15.86
C THR A 44 2.01 8.53 -16.77
N GLY A 45 0.75 8.82 -17.15
CA GLY A 45 0.43 9.83 -18.17
C GLY A 45 1.32 9.67 -19.41
N ASN A 46 2.01 10.74 -19.83
CA ASN A 46 2.98 10.71 -20.94
C ASN A 46 4.43 10.38 -20.50
N GLY A 47 4.63 9.96 -19.24
CA GLY A 47 5.94 9.67 -18.67
C GLY A 47 6.44 8.26 -18.97
N LYS A 48 7.63 7.92 -18.45
CA LYS A 48 8.19 6.57 -18.54
C LYS A 48 7.50 5.64 -17.54
N PRO A 49 6.77 4.60 -17.97
CA PRO A 49 5.97 3.75 -17.08
C PRO A 49 6.79 3.01 -16.02
N GLU A 50 8.04 2.68 -16.34
CA GLU A 50 8.93 1.92 -15.46
C GLU A 50 9.25 2.69 -14.17
N LYS A 51 9.30 4.03 -14.26
CA LYS A 51 9.58 4.91 -13.12
C LYS A 51 8.37 5.12 -12.22
N MET A 52 7.15 4.87 -12.72
CA MET A 52 5.90 5.14 -12.00
C MET A 52 5.27 3.87 -11.41
N LYS A 53 5.78 2.69 -11.77
CA LYS A 53 5.23 1.40 -11.31
C LYS A 53 5.21 1.28 -9.78
N GLN A 54 6.29 1.68 -9.11
CA GLN A 54 6.39 1.58 -7.66
C GLN A 54 5.44 2.57 -6.96
N ASP A 55 5.40 3.82 -7.42
CA ASP A 55 4.48 4.82 -6.88
C ASP A 55 3.01 4.43 -7.10
N ALA A 56 2.68 3.87 -8.27
CA ALA A 56 1.34 3.37 -8.56
C ALA A 56 0.93 2.22 -7.63
N ASN A 57 1.86 1.31 -7.32
CA ASN A 57 1.60 0.25 -6.33
C ASN A 57 1.33 0.83 -4.94
N HIS A 58 2.13 1.78 -4.48
CA HIS A 58 1.92 2.39 -3.16
C HIS A 58 0.62 3.19 -3.08
N VAL A 59 0.23 3.91 -4.15
CA VAL A 59 -1.06 4.60 -4.20
C VAL A 59 -2.22 3.61 -4.21
N PHE A 60 -2.09 2.48 -4.93
CA PHE A 60 -3.07 1.41 -4.90
C PHE A 60 -3.21 0.79 -3.51
N GLU A 61 -2.11 0.54 -2.81
CA GLU A 61 -2.13 0.03 -1.43
C GLU A 61 -2.79 1.04 -0.48
N ALA A 62 -2.42 2.31 -0.57
CA ALA A 62 -3.07 3.37 0.20
C ALA A 62 -4.58 3.45 -0.09
N HIS A 63 -5.00 3.25 -1.34
CA HIS A 63 -6.41 3.17 -1.69
C HIS A 63 -7.10 1.95 -1.03
N LYS A 64 -6.51 0.76 -1.17
CA LYS A 64 -7.06 -0.50 -0.66
C LYS A 64 -7.24 -0.47 0.85
N TYR A 65 -6.32 0.17 1.56
CA TYR A 65 -6.33 0.26 3.02
C TYR A 65 -6.83 1.62 3.55
N SER A 66 -7.40 2.47 2.69
CA SER A 66 -7.92 3.81 3.04
C SER A 66 -6.92 4.67 3.83
N GLY A 67 -5.66 4.67 3.39
CA GLY A 67 -4.53 5.32 4.06
C GLY A 67 -4.02 6.56 3.35
N TYR A 68 -2.94 7.10 3.92
CA TYR A 68 -2.20 8.24 3.38
C TYR A 68 -1.05 7.78 2.49
N PHE A 69 -0.92 8.39 1.31
CA PHE A 69 0.28 8.30 0.49
C PHE A 69 1.07 9.60 0.63
N VAL A 70 2.13 9.55 1.44
CA VAL A 70 2.96 10.72 1.76
C VAL A 70 4.10 10.82 0.76
N ASN A 71 4.19 11.92 0.02
CA ASN A 71 5.25 12.11 -0.97
C ASN A 71 5.64 13.59 -1.12
N THR A 72 6.85 13.86 -1.59
CA THR A 72 7.36 15.22 -1.88
C THR A 72 7.44 15.52 -3.38
N ASP A 73 7.30 14.51 -4.24
CA ASP A 73 7.36 14.70 -5.69
C ASP A 73 6.16 15.51 -6.20
N ALA A 74 6.44 16.73 -6.67
CA ALA A 74 5.43 17.64 -7.20
C ALA A 74 4.60 17.03 -8.35
N ARG A 75 5.18 16.13 -9.15
CA ARG A 75 4.49 15.48 -10.28
C ARG A 75 3.35 14.59 -9.80
N ILE A 76 3.55 13.90 -8.68
CA ILE A 76 2.52 13.04 -8.07
C ILE A 76 1.53 13.89 -7.29
N ILE A 77 2.02 14.85 -6.50
CA ILE A 77 1.16 15.77 -5.73
C ILE A 77 0.20 16.54 -6.64
N ASN A 78 0.64 16.98 -7.82
CA ASN A 78 -0.22 17.67 -8.78
C ASN A 78 -1.34 16.78 -9.35
N LYS A 79 -1.15 15.45 -9.35
CA LYS A 79 -2.16 14.47 -9.80
C LYS A 79 -3.14 14.08 -8.69
N ARG A 80 -2.96 14.55 -7.45
CA ARG A 80 -3.81 14.16 -6.31
C ARG A 80 -5.30 14.36 -6.56
N ARG A 81 -5.69 15.44 -7.24
CA ARG A 81 -7.11 15.74 -7.54
C ARG A 81 -7.71 14.74 -8.52
N GLU A 82 -6.91 14.26 -9.46
CA GLU A 82 -7.34 13.26 -10.44
C GLU A 82 -7.45 11.88 -9.79
N LEU A 83 -6.45 11.52 -8.98
CA LEU A 83 -6.43 10.26 -8.22
C LEU A 83 -7.59 10.18 -7.21
N HIS A 84 -7.90 11.26 -6.49
CA HIS A 84 -9.02 11.31 -5.55
C HIS A 84 -10.40 11.05 -6.19
N ARG A 85 -10.55 11.16 -7.51
CA ARG A 85 -11.82 10.85 -8.20
C ARG A 85 -12.03 9.37 -8.41
N ILE A 86 -10.96 8.58 -8.42
CA ILE A 86 -10.99 7.16 -8.75
C ILE A 86 -10.58 6.27 -7.58
N CYS A 87 -9.93 6.83 -6.55
CA CYS A 87 -9.43 6.07 -5.41
C CYS A 87 -9.52 6.88 -4.12
N ASN A 88 -9.57 6.16 -2.99
CA ASN A 88 -9.72 6.72 -1.64
C ASN A 88 -8.38 7.09 -0.98
N ALA A 89 -7.25 6.94 -1.69
CA ALA A 89 -5.94 7.26 -1.13
C ALA A 89 -5.83 8.77 -0.85
N ILE A 90 -5.39 9.14 0.35
CA ILE A 90 -5.17 10.54 0.72
C ILE A 90 -3.72 10.92 0.39
N ILE A 91 -3.53 11.67 -0.69
CA ILE A 91 -2.19 12.02 -1.19
C ILE A 91 -1.76 13.38 -0.63
N VAL A 92 -0.70 13.37 0.18
CA VAL A 92 -0.28 14.52 0.99
C VAL A 92 1.22 14.70 0.98
N LYS A 93 1.67 15.93 1.23
CA LYS A 93 3.05 16.24 1.60
C LYS A 93 3.29 15.85 3.07
N PRO A 94 4.56 15.62 3.47
CA PRO A 94 4.90 15.41 4.88
C PRO A 94 4.41 16.54 5.80
N CYS A 95 4.50 17.80 5.37
CA CYS A 95 4.03 18.94 6.16
C CYS A 95 2.51 18.98 6.33
N GLU A 96 1.74 18.55 5.31
CA GLU A 96 0.28 18.45 5.39
C GLU A 96 -0.12 17.36 6.38
N LEU A 97 0.54 16.19 6.33
CA LEU A 97 0.29 15.12 7.31
C LEU A 97 0.60 15.56 8.74
N LEU A 98 1.72 16.25 8.97
CA LEU A 98 2.06 16.78 10.29
C LEU A 98 1.02 17.78 10.81
N ALA A 99 0.40 18.57 9.93
CA ALA A 99 -0.69 19.46 10.32
C ALA A 99 -1.92 18.67 10.79
N PHE A 100 -2.32 17.63 10.04
CA PHE A 100 -3.45 16.77 10.44
C PHE A 100 -3.22 16.07 11.78
N ILE A 101 -2.01 15.55 12.02
CA ILE A 101 -1.66 14.92 13.29
C ILE A 101 -1.80 15.93 14.44
N LYS A 102 -1.26 17.13 14.28
CA LYS A 102 -1.35 18.19 15.30
C LYS A 102 -2.80 18.62 15.56
N GLU A 103 -3.63 18.72 14.53
CA GLU A 103 -5.05 19.06 14.69
C GLU A 103 -5.79 17.97 15.49
N HIS A 104 -5.51 16.70 15.21
CA HIS A 104 -6.08 15.56 15.95
C HIS A 104 -5.58 15.47 17.40
N GLU A 105 -4.32 15.79 17.67
CA GLU A 105 -3.77 15.78 19.05
C GLU A 105 -4.35 16.91 19.93
N ASN A 106 -4.82 18.00 19.30
CA ASN A 106 -5.40 19.16 20.00
C ASN A 106 -6.94 19.12 20.08
N SER A 107 -7.59 18.06 19.57
CA SER A 107 -9.05 17.85 19.58
C SER A 107 -9.47 16.86 20.66
#